data_AF-A6FXU0-F1
#
_entry.id   AF-A6FXU0-F1
#
_cell.length_a   1.000
_cell.length_b   1.000
_cell.length_c   1.000
_cell.angle_alpha   90.00
_cell.angle_beta   90.00
_cell.angle_gamma   90.00
#
_symmetry.space_group_name_H-M   'P 1'
#
loop_
_entity.id
_entity.type
_entity.pdbx_description
1 polymer ?
#
loop_
_entity_poly.entity_id
_entity_poly.type
_entity_poly.pdbx_seq_one_letter_code
_entity_poly.pdbx_strand_id
1 'polypeptide(L)'
;MTTRPLQRLGPTGRRLVTRELASGELDAHPHEVWAPHCEALERDHALDGLCESLAQLRAEIAEHSTELDARAAPLIHQALPLSRREAADAGVWRFLAVVVEPRFIRHRYEFQSWATMRARFWRAGLRHDSNTFSRLWWIAELTSLDGDYELTRRAFATQSLAIQVFIRGFSHYRPAAAACIEALEEQPSGVIERVLPRFHAYLSTVALEGQTQAQLRATLDDLIDLAWDEQVR
;
A
#
# COMPACT_ATOMS: atom_id res chain seq x y z
N MET A 1 -2.95 -18.18 -22.80
CA MET A 1 -3.53 -16.94 -22.25
C MET A 1 -2.83 -15.78 -22.93
N THR A 2 -3.56 -14.86 -23.55
CA THR A 2 -2.96 -13.69 -24.21
C THR A 2 -2.37 -12.79 -23.14
N THR A 3 -1.04 -12.61 -23.19
CA THR A 3 -0.28 -11.76 -22.28
C THR A 3 -0.78 -10.32 -22.41
N ARG A 4 -1.30 -9.75 -21.32
CA ARG A 4 -1.84 -8.39 -21.30
C ARG A 4 -0.76 -7.44 -20.77
N PRO A 5 -0.33 -6.42 -21.54
CA PRO A 5 0.59 -5.44 -21.02
C PRO A 5 -0.11 -4.58 -19.95
N LEU A 6 0.68 -4.05 -19.03
CA LEU A 6 0.23 -3.04 -18.09
C LEU A 6 -0.23 -1.79 -18.84
N GLN A 7 -1.41 -1.30 -18.47
CA GLN A 7 -2.00 -0.10 -19.04
C GLN A 7 -2.43 0.85 -17.94
N ARG A 8 -2.77 2.07 -18.35
CA ARG A 8 -3.35 3.11 -17.52
C ARG A 8 -4.86 3.08 -17.67
N LEU A 9 -5.61 2.89 -16.57
CA LEU A 9 -7.06 3.06 -16.56
C LEU A 9 -7.43 4.52 -16.28
N GLY A 10 -7.92 5.21 -17.31
CA GLY A 10 -8.27 6.63 -17.27
C GLY A 10 -9.49 6.94 -16.37
N PRO A 11 -9.76 8.23 -16.09
CA PRO A 11 -10.85 8.64 -15.19
C PRO A 11 -12.24 8.12 -15.57
N THR A 12 -12.49 7.93 -16.87
CA THR A 12 -13.77 7.41 -17.40
C THR A 12 -14.01 5.95 -16.99
N GLY A 13 -12.95 5.19 -16.67
CA GLY A 13 -13.03 3.84 -16.15
C GLY A 13 -13.64 3.73 -14.75
N ARG A 14 -13.92 4.86 -14.07
CA ARG A 14 -14.50 4.87 -12.71
C ARG A 14 -15.82 4.11 -12.62
N ARG A 15 -16.58 4.07 -13.71
CA ARG A 15 -17.85 3.36 -13.82
C ARG A 15 -17.72 1.84 -13.76
N LEU A 16 -16.52 1.32 -14.01
CA LEU A 16 -16.22 -0.12 -13.93
C LEU A 16 -16.11 -0.60 -12.49
N VAL A 17 -15.93 0.30 -11.52
CA VAL A 17 -16.02 -0.05 -10.10
C VAL A 17 -17.49 -0.10 -9.72
N THR A 18 -18.11 -1.24 -9.98
CA THR A 18 -19.51 -1.54 -9.65
C THR A 18 -19.62 -2.30 -8.33
N ARG A 19 -20.84 -2.42 -7.79
CA ARG A 19 -21.06 -3.18 -6.56
C ARG A 19 -20.81 -4.66 -6.79
N GLU A 20 -21.24 -5.17 -7.94
CA GLU A 20 -21.09 -6.56 -8.35
C GLU A 20 -19.61 -6.95 -8.47
N LEU A 21 -18.77 -6.08 -9.06
CA LEU A 21 -17.33 -6.32 -9.13
C LEU A 21 -16.70 -6.36 -7.73
N ALA A 22 -17.15 -5.50 -6.84
CA ALA A 22 -16.58 -5.35 -5.51
C ALA A 22 -17.07 -6.41 -4.51
N SER A 23 -18.32 -6.87 -4.63
CA SER A 23 -18.87 -7.99 -3.85
C SER A 23 -18.39 -9.34 -4.37
N GLY A 24 -17.97 -9.41 -5.64
CA GLY A 24 -17.54 -10.65 -6.28
C GLY A 24 -18.63 -11.34 -7.08
N GLU A 25 -19.85 -10.78 -7.15
CA GLU A 25 -20.91 -11.21 -8.07
C GLU A 25 -20.47 -11.08 -9.55
N LEU A 26 -19.61 -10.11 -9.85
CA LEU A 26 -18.90 -10.00 -11.12
C LEU A 26 -17.42 -10.29 -10.91
N ASP A 27 -16.93 -11.30 -11.62
CA ASP A 27 -15.53 -11.70 -11.50
C ASP A 27 -14.57 -10.67 -12.11
N ALA A 28 -14.82 -10.30 -13.36
CA ALA A 28 -14.07 -9.32 -14.13
C ALA A 28 -14.94 -8.73 -15.26
N HIS A 29 -14.64 -7.50 -15.68
CA HIS A 29 -15.28 -6.90 -16.87
C HIS A 29 -14.70 -7.50 -18.15
N PRO A 30 -15.53 -7.70 -19.21
CA PRO A 30 -15.03 -8.16 -20.49
C PRO A 30 -14.23 -7.07 -21.21
N HIS A 31 -13.36 -7.48 -22.14
CA HIS A 31 -12.37 -6.61 -22.78
C HIS A 31 -13.00 -5.38 -23.46
N GLU A 32 -14.08 -5.58 -24.20
CA GLU A 32 -14.81 -4.54 -24.91
C GLU A 32 -15.38 -3.44 -23.99
N VAL A 33 -15.59 -3.75 -22.71
CA VAL A 33 -16.14 -2.81 -21.74
C VAL A 33 -15.04 -1.91 -21.15
N TRP A 34 -13.86 -2.46 -20.85
CA TRP A 34 -12.79 -1.70 -20.21
C TRP A 34 -11.74 -1.14 -21.17
N ALA A 35 -11.51 -1.76 -22.34
CA ALA A 35 -10.49 -1.31 -23.29
C ALA A 35 -10.65 0.15 -23.75
N PRO A 36 -11.86 0.68 -23.99
CA PRO A 36 -12.06 2.09 -24.35
C PRO A 36 -11.66 3.10 -23.25
N HIS A 37 -11.41 2.60 -22.03
CA HIS A 37 -11.00 3.41 -20.88
C HIS A 37 -9.49 3.39 -20.63
N CYS A 38 -8.75 2.62 -21.42
CA CYS A 38 -7.35 2.37 -21.17
C CYS A 38 -6.46 3.11 -22.16
N GLU A 39 -5.30 3.51 -21.66
CA GLU A 39 -4.23 4.14 -22.42
C GLU A 39 -2.95 3.31 -22.22
N ALA A 40 -2.16 3.15 -23.28
CA ALA A 40 -0.86 2.50 -23.16
C ALA A 40 0.10 3.34 -22.29
N LEU A 41 1.03 2.65 -21.62
CA LEU A 41 2.13 3.31 -20.92
C LEU A 41 3.29 3.61 -21.87
N GLU A 42 4.23 4.45 -21.44
CA GLU A 42 5.46 4.73 -22.19
C GLU A 42 6.33 3.47 -22.36
N ARG A 43 6.25 2.54 -21.39
CA ARG A 43 6.99 1.27 -21.39
C ARG A 43 6.02 0.11 -21.20
N ASP A 44 6.27 -0.97 -21.93
CA ASP A 44 5.52 -2.21 -21.77
C ASP A 44 6.02 -2.99 -20.55
N HIS A 45 5.09 -3.35 -19.67
CA HIS A 45 5.33 -4.23 -18.53
C HIS A 45 4.42 -5.46 -18.65
N ALA A 46 5.00 -6.65 -18.70
CA ALA A 46 4.23 -7.89 -18.73
C ALA A 46 3.66 -8.21 -17.34
N LEU A 47 2.46 -8.79 -17.30
CA LEU A 47 1.72 -9.05 -16.05
C LEU A 47 1.57 -10.53 -15.70
N ASP A 48 1.93 -11.45 -16.58
CA ASP A 48 1.59 -12.87 -16.42
C ASP A 48 2.18 -13.46 -15.14
N GLY A 49 3.47 -13.20 -14.88
CA GLY A 49 4.14 -13.65 -13.65
C GLY A 49 3.54 -13.03 -12.38
N LEU A 50 3.00 -11.81 -12.45
CA LEU A 50 2.34 -11.17 -11.32
C LEU A 50 1.02 -11.88 -10.98
N CYS A 51 0.16 -12.10 -11.98
CA CYS A 51 -1.15 -12.72 -11.78
C CYS A 51 -1.03 -14.13 -11.20
N GLU A 52 -0.12 -14.95 -11.74
CA GLU A 52 0.15 -16.31 -11.24
C GLU A 52 0.62 -16.28 -9.78
N SER A 53 1.59 -15.41 -9.47
CA SER A 53 2.14 -15.27 -8.13
C SER A 53 1.11 -14.79 -7.10
N LEU A 54 0.21 -13.86 -7.49
CA LEU A 54 -0.88 -13.41 -6.63
C LEU A 54 -1.96 -14.48 -6.45
N ALA A 55 -2.25 -15.26 -7.49
CA ALA A 55 -3.18 -16.38 -7.37
C ALA A 55 -2.66 -17.45 -6.41
N GLN A 56 -1.38 -17.81 -6.51
CA GLN A 56 -0.74 -18.73 -5.57
C GLN A 56 -0.80 -18.19 -4.14
N LEU A 57 -0.43 -16.93 -3.93
CA LEU A 57 -0.43 -16.33 -2.60
C LEU A 57 -1.82 -16.32 -1.94
N ARG A 58 -2.89 -16.07 -2.72
CA ARG A 58 -4.28 -16.15 -2.23
C ARG A 58 -4.71 -17.57 -1.87
N ALA A 59 -4.16 -18.59 -2.52
CA ALA A 59 -4.46 -19.98 -2.17
C ALA A 59 -3.78 -20.40 -0.85
N GLU A 60 -2.65 -19.79 -0.51
CA GLU A 60 -1.88 -20.08 0.71
C GLU A 60 -2.39 -19.33 1.94
N ILE A 61 -2.88 -18.10 1.76
CA ILE A 61 -3.28 -17.21 2.86
C ILE A 61 -4.80 -17.14 2.97
N ALA A 62 -5.31 -17.32 4.19
CA ALA A 62 -6.74 -17.22 4.46
C ALA A 62 -7.34 -15.86 4.03
N GLU A 63 -8.59 -15.88 3.58
CA GLU A 63 -9.33 -14.67 3.23
C GLU A 63 -9.33 -13.68 4.40
N HIS A 64 -9.26 -12.39 4.06
CA HIS A 64 -9.29 -11.25 4.98
C HIS A 64 -8.07 -11.13 5.90
N SER A 65 -7.11 -12.06 5.82
CA SER A 65 -5.86 -11.99 6.60
C SER A 65 -5.03 -10.77 6.21
N THR A 66 -4.48 -10.10 7.22
CA THR A 66 -3.58 -8.95 7.05
C THR A 66 -2.19 -9.36 6.62
N GLU A 67 -1.80 -10.62 6.88
CA GLU A 67 -0.53 -11.22 6.48
C GLU A 67 -0.30 -11.14 4.96
N LEU A 68 -1.40 -11.15 4.19
CA LEU A 68 -1.35 -11.02 2.73
C LEU A 68 -0.59 -9.76 2.30
N ASP A 69 -0.72 -8.65 3.03
CA ASP A 69 -0.06 -7.39 2.68
C ASP A 69 1.48 -7.53 2.74
N ALA A 70 1.99 -8.13 3.83
CA ALA A 70 3.43 -8.32 4.06
C ALA A 70 4.08 -9.24 3.02
N ARG A 71 3.34 -10.25 2.54
CA ARG A 71 3.80 -11.18 1.51
C ARG A 71 3.65 -10.64 0.10
N ALA A 72 2.56 -9.92 -0.18
CA ALA A 72 2.25 -9.42 -1.52
C ALA A 72 3.07 -8.18 -1.90
N ALA A 73 3.38 -7.30 -0.95
CA ALA A 73 4.10 -6.05 -1.26
C ALA A 73 5.47 -6.28 -1.92
N PRO A 74 6.37 -7.15 -1.41
CA PRO A 74 7.63 -7.46 -2.08
C PRO A 74 7.42 -8.06 -3.47
N LEU A 75 6.48 -8.99 -3.60
CA LEU A 75 6.16 -9.68 -4.85
C LEU A 75 5.67 -8.70 -5.91
N ILE A 76 4.72 -7.84 -5.56
CA ILE A 76 4.18 -6.80 -6.45
C ILE A 76 5.29 -5.83 -6.87
N HIS A 77 6.16 -5.42 -5.95
CA HIS A 77 7.26 -4.51 -6.24
C HIS A 77 8.27 -5.11 -7.22
N GLN A 78 8.66 -6.37 -7.02
CA GLN A 78 9.63 -7.06 -7.88
C GLN A 78 9.04 -7.34 -9.27
N ALA A 79 7.77 -7.74 -9.34
CA ALA A 79 7.10 -8.05 -10.60
C ALA A 79 6.76 -6.81 -11.43
N LEU A 80 6.74 -5.62 -10.82
CA LEU A 80 6.45 -4.34 -11.47
C LEU A 80 7.63 -3.37 -11.31
N PRO A 81 8.67 -3.46 -12.17
CA PRO A 81 9.85 -2.58 -12.15
C PRO A 81 9.54 -1.18 -12.70
N LEU A 82 8.54 -0.53 -12.09
CA LEU A 82 8.09 0.80 -12.42
C LEU A 82 9.09 1.84 -11.91
N SER A 83 9.30 2.89 -12.69
CA SER A 83 9.90 4.11 -12.16
C SER A 83 8.92 4.78 -11.20
N ARG A 84 9.43 5.58 -10.26
CA ARG A 84 8.58 6.42 -9.38
C ARG A 84 7.62 7.33 -10.17
N ARG A 85 8.01 7.73 -11.39
CA ARG A 85 7.18 8.53 -12.29
C ARG A 85 5.96 7.74 -12.79
N GLU A 86 6.14 6.51 -13.26
CA GLU A 86 5.01 5.65 -13.67
C GLU A 86 4.16 5.26 -12.46
N ALA A 87 4.78 4.92 -11.34
CA ALA A 87 4.11 4.59 -10.09
C ALA A 87 3.29 5.75 -9.50
N ALA A 88 3.60 7.00 -9.87
CA ALA A 88 2.79 8.16 -9.48
C ALA A 88 1.47 8.26 -10.28
N ASP A 89 1.33 7.56 -11.42
CA ASP A 89 0.07 7.53 -12.16
C ASP A 89 -0.95 6.60 -11.50
N ALA A 90 -1.99 7.20 -10.91
CA ALA A 90 -3.09 6.46 -10.31
C ALA A 90 -3.81 5.50 -11.28
N GLY A 91 -3.76 5.76 -12.59
CA GLY A 91 -4.36 4.91 -13.61
C GLY A 91 -3.73 3.51 -13.69
N VAL A 92 -2.43 3.39 -13.40
CA VAL A 92 -1.71 2.10 -13.34
C VAL A 92 -2.33 1.20 -12.26
N TRP A 93 -2.48 1.76 -11.06
CA TRP A 93 -3.02 1.04 -9.91
C TRP A 93 -4.50 0.70 -10.05
N ARG A 94 -5.27 1.59 -10.71
CA ARG A 94 -6.68 1.35 -11.03
C ARG A 94 -6.82 0.23 -12.06
N PHE A 95 -5.94 0.19 -13.06
CA PHE A 95 -5.96 -0.90 -14.04
C PHE A 95 -5.72 -2.24 -13.35
N LEU A 96 -4.68 -2.34 -12.51
CA LEU A 96 -4.42 -3.55 -11.73
C LEU A 96 -5.61 -3.94 -10.84
N ALA A 97 -6.19 -2.97 -10.13
CA ALA A 97 -7.28 -3.22 -9.21
C ALA A 97 -8.61 -3.60 -9.88
N VAL A 98 -8.93 -3.03 -11.04
CA VAL A 98 -10.27 -3.14 -11.65
C VAL A 98 -10.28 -4.16 -12.78
N VAL A 99 -9.19 -4.26 -13.54
CA VAL A 99 -9.13 -5.06 -14.78
C VAL A 99 -8.33 -6.34 -14.57
N VAL A 100 -7.18 -6.26 -13.89
CA VAL A 100 -6.22 -7.37 -13.84
C VAL A 100 -6.53 -8.32 -12.68
N GLU A 101 -6.51 -7.81 -11.43
CA GLU A 101 -6.63 -8.62 -10.22
C GLU A 101 -7.66 -8.04 -9.22
N PRO A 102 -8.94 -7.89 -9.62
CA PRO A 102 -10.00 -7.46 -8.70
C PRO A 102 -10.24 -8.48 -7.57
N ARG A 103 -10.00 -9.78 -7.86
CA ARG A 103 -10.10 -10.88 -6.89
C ARG A 103 -9.12 -10.72 -5.73
N PHE A 104 -7.93 -10.17 -5.97
CA PHE A 104 -6.95 -9.94 -4.90
C PHE A 104 -7.47 -8.98 -3.83
N ILE A 105 -8.17 -7.92 -4.25
CA ILE A 105 -8.76 -6.95 -3.33
C ILE A 105 -9.89 -7.59 -2.51
N ARG A 106 -10.75 -8.39 -3.16
CA ARG A 106 -11.84 -9.11 -2.48
C ARG A 106 -11.33 -10.15 -1.49
N HIS A 107 -10.25 -10.86 -1.85
CA HIS A 107 -9.59 -11.80 -0.94
C HIS A 107 -9.03 -11.10 0.29
N ARG A 108 -8.48 -9.89 0.11
CA ARG A 108 -7.87 -9.13 1.21
C ARG A 108 -8.89 -8.49 2.15
N TYR A 109 -10.04 -8.05 1.64
CA TYR A 109 -10.98 -7.22 2.38
C TYR A 109 -12.38 -7.79 2.34
N GLU A 110 -13.00 -7.89 3.51
CA GLU A 110 -14.41 -8.26 3.61
C GLU A 110 -15.29 -7.12 3.07
N PHE A 111 -16.34 -7.46 2.33
CA PHE A 111 -17.30 -6.46 1.84
C PHE A 111 -18.23 -5.98 2.97
N GLN A 112 -17.75 -5.01 3.76
CA GLN A 112 -18.54 -4.43 4.85
C GLN A 112 -19.25 -3.12 4.44
N SER A 113 -18.61 -2.35 3.56
CA SER A 113 -19.12 -1.04 3.12
C SER A 113 -18.72 -0.76 1.68
N TRP A 114 -19.69 -0.31 0.89
CA TRP A 114 -19.45 0.12 -0.49
C TRP A 114 -18.44 1.25 -0.58
N ALA A 115 -18.51 2.24 0.30
CA ALA A 115 -17.61 3.39 0.27
C ALA A 115 -16.16 2.97 0.51
N THR A 116 -15.94 2.11 1.53
CA THR A 116 -14.61 1.60 1.89
C THR A 116 -14.06 0.69 0.81
N MET A 117 -14.86 -0.29 0.36
CA MET A 117 -14.41 -1.23 -0.67
C MET A 117 -14.09 -0.51 -1.98
N ARG A 118 -14.96 0.38 -2.44
CA ARG A 118 -14.72 1.17 -3.66
C ARG A 118 -13.42 1.98 -3.60
N ALA A 119 -13.04 2.46 -2.42
CA ALA A 119 -11.77 3.17 -2.24
C ALA A 119 -10.57 2.26 -2.56
N ARG A 120 -10.59 0.99 -2.10
CA ARG A 120 -9.56 -0.04 -2.35
C ARG A 120 -9.31 -0.30 -3.83
N PHE A 121 -10.33 -0.12 -4.66
CA PHE A 121 -10.23 -0.23 -6.11
C PHE A 121 -9.77 1.08 -6.79
N TRP A 122 -10.33 2.23 -6.40
CA TRP A 122 -10.27 3.43 -7.26
C TRP A 122 -9.43 4.59 -6.75
N ARG A 123 -9.41 4.80 -5.43
CA ARG A 123 -8.94 6.07 -4.85
C ARG A 123 -7.43 6.20 -5.13
N ALA A 124 -7.03 7.35 -5.71
CA ALA A 124 -5.64 7.60 -6.11
C ALA A 124 -4.70 7.68 -4.90
N GLY A 125 -3.49 7.16 -5.04
CA GLY A 125 -2.47 7.15 -4.00
C GLY A 125 -1.42 8.25 -4.14
N LEU A 126 -1.54 9.29 -3.32
CA LEU A 126 -0.43 9.83 -2.51
C LEU A 126 -0.67 9.57 -1.01
N ARG A 127 -1.93 9.32 -0.64
CA ARG A 127 -2.26 8.61 0.60
C ARG A 127 -2.29 7.13 0.26
N HIS A 128 -1.28 6.43 0.72
CA HIS A 128 -1.15 4.97 0.62
C HIS A 128 -2.32 4.21 1.28
N ASP A 129 -3.31 4.84 1.92
CA ASP A 129 -4.49 4.16 2.48
C ASP A 129 -5.60 3.86 1.45
N SER A 130 -5.40 4.22 0.18
CA SER A 130 -6.48 4.36 -0.81
C SER A 130 -6.66 3.14 -1.71
N ASN A 131 -5.82 2.96 -2.73
CA ASN A 131 -5.82 1.79 -3.60
C ASN A 131 -4.85 0.70 -3.09
N THR A 132 -5.30 -0.56 -3.13
CA THR A 132 -4.55 -1.69 -2.56
C THR A 132 -3.18 -1.89 -3.19
N PHE A 133 -3.10 -1.99 -4.52
CA PHE A 133 -1.84 -2.22 -5.22
C PHE A 133 -0.87 -1.04 -5.05
N SER A 134 -1.39 0.18 -5.15
CA SER A 134 -0.61 1.40 -4.92
C SER A 134 0.00 1.42 -3.53
N ARG A 135 -0.79 1.10 -2.49
CA ARG A 135 -0.33 1.01 -1.10
C ARG A 135 0.83 0.04 -0.94
N LEU A 136 0.64 -1.18 -1.43
CA LEU A 136 1.61 -2.26 -1.28
C LEU A 136 2.91 -1.93 -2.01
N TRP A 137 2.81 -1.44 -3.24
CA TRP A 137 3.99 -1.08 -4.04
C TRP A 137 4.75 0.10 -3.42
N TRP A 138 4.07 1.19 -3.02
CA TRP A 138 4.76 2.35 -2.45
C TRP A 138 5.40 2.07 -1.10
N ILE A 139 4.76 1.29 -0.22
CA ILE A 139 5.40 0.89 1.04
C ILE A 139 6.67 0.09 0.73
N ALA A 140 6.62 -0.84 -0.22
CA ALA A 140 7.79 -1.61 -0.65
C ALA A 140 8.90 -0.74 -1.27
N GLU A 141 8.57 0.21 -2.15
CA GLU A 141 9.51 1.15 -2.75
C GLU A 141 10.21 2.02 -1.69
N LEU A 142 9.47 2.47 -0.66
CA LEU A 142 10.01 3.35 0.38
C LEU A 142 10.84 2.61 1.44
N THR A 143 10.68 1.29 1.56
CA THR A 143 11.31 0.48 2.61
C THR A 143 12.29 -0.57 2.11
N SER A 144 12.27 -0.92 0.82
CA SER A 144 13.23 -1.87 0.26
C SER A 144 14.61 -1.23 0.07
N LEU A 145 15.68 -1.98 0.26
CA LEU A 145 17.05 -1.54 0.01
C LEU A 145 17.82 -2.65 -0.68
N ASP A 146 18.33 -2.37 -1.88
CA ASP A 146 19.15 -3.31 -2.64
C ASP A 146 18.52 -4.71 -2.80
N GLY A 147 17.19 -4.75 -2.92
CA GLY A 147 16.41 -5.99 -3.05
C GLY A 147 16.07 -6.68 -1.72
N ASP A 148 16.48 -6.13 -0.58
CA ASP A 148 16.01 -6.55 0.74
C ASP A 148 14.66 -5.89 1.06
N TYR A 149 13.71 -6.71 1.49
CA TYR A 149 12.33 -6.34 1.84
C TYR A 149 12.00 -6.59 3.31
N GLU A 150 13.00 -6.79 4.16
CA GLU A 150 12.74 -7.07 5.57
C GLU A 150 12.00 -5.92 6.26
N LEU A 151 12.45 -4.68 6.03
CA LEU A 151 11.75 -3.50 6.54
C LEU A 151 10.33 -3.36 5.94
N THR A 152 10.12 -3.80 4.70
CA THR A 152 8.78 -3.85 4.08
C THR A 152 7.86 -4.80 4.81
N ARG A 153 8.33 -6.01 5.15
CA ARG A 153 7.53 -6.98 5.90
C ARG A 153 7.16 -6.45 7.29
N ARG A 154 8.14 -5.86 7.98
CA ARG A 154 7.97 -5.19 9.28
C ARG A 154 6.99 -4.02 9.24
N ALA A 155 7.00 -3.23 8.16
CA ALA A 155 6.02 -2.15 7.94
C ALA A 155 4.56 -2.64 7.93
N PHE A 156 4.34 -3.91 7.60
CA PHE A 156 3.03 -4.57 7.61
C PHE A 156 2.76 -5.41 8.86
N ALA A 157 3.59 -5.32 9.91
CA ALA A 157 3.37 -6.01 11.18
C ALA A 157 1.97 -5.75 11.76
N THR A 158 1.50 -4.50 11.66
CA THR A 158 0.11 -4.15 11.97
C THR A 158 -0.49 -3.22 10.91
N GLN A 159 -1.81 -3.29 10.73
CA GLN A 159 -2.50 -2.35 9.85
C GLN A 159 -2.33 -0.89 10.31
N SER A 160 -2.31 -0.65 11.63
CA SER A 160 -2.17 0.70 12.18
C SER A 160 -0.79 1.27 11.83
N LEU A 161 0.29 0.50 11.98
CA LEU A 161 1.63 0.92 11.58
C LEU A 161 1.67 1.30 10.09
N ALA A 162 1.26 0.37 9.22
CA ALA A 162 1.26 0.59 7.78
C ALA A 162 0.43 1.83 7.39
N ILE A 163 -0.73 2.03 7.99
CA ILE A 163 -1.59 3.18 7.68
C ILE A 163 -1.00 4.46 8.25
N GLN A 164 -0.60 4.49 9.51
CA GLN A 164 -0.22 5.72 10.17
C GLN A 164 1.15 6.22 9.69
N VAL A 165 2.15 5.37 9.52
CA VAL A 165 3.48 5.84 9.08
C VAL A 165 3.40 6.50 7.71
N PHE A 166 2.76 5.84 6.75
CA PHE A 166 2.87 6.24 5.35
C PHE A 166 1.85 7.30 4.90
N ILE A 167 0.89 7.72 5.76
CA ILE A 167 -0.05 8.81 5.37
C ILE A 167 0.67 10.16 5.50
N ARG A 168 1.84 10.15 6.13
CA ARG A 168 2.62 11.30 6.52
C ARG A 168 3.77 11.48 5.55
N GLY A 169 4.04 12.74 5.19
CA GLY A 169 5.06 13.09 4.20
C GLY A 169 6.48 12.65 4.59
N PHE A 170 6.78 12.53 5.89
CA PHE A 170 8.09 12.08 6.35
C PHE A 170 8.45 10.66 5.88
N SER A 171 7.47 9.83 5.51
CA SER A 171 7.71 8.45 5.07
C SER A 171 8.55 8.37 3.79
N HIS A 172 8.65 9.47 3.03
CA HIS A 172 9.56 9.60 1.89
C HIS A 172 11.04 9.74 2.29
N TYR A 173 11.30 10.09 3.55
CA TYR A 173 12.65 10.09 4.13
C TYR A 173 12.88 8.75 4.84
N ARG A 174 13.65 7.89 4.18
CA ARG A 174 13.88 6.51 4.63
C ARG A 174 14.32 6.39 6.10
N PRO A 175 15.26 7.20 6.63
CA PRO A 175 15.65 7.11 8.05
C PRO A 175 14.48 7.33 9.01
N ALA A 176 13.53 8.21 8.68
CA ALA A 176 12.34 8.42 9.50
C ALA A 176 11.35 7.24 9.40
N ALA A 177 11.11 6.74 8.18
CA ALA A 177 10.25 5.56 8.01
C ALA A 177 10.81 4.33 8.75
N ALA A 178 12.12 4.08 8.63
CA ALA A 178 12.80 2.98 9.31
C ALA A 178 12.73 3.13 10.83
N ALA A 179 13.07 4.30 11.38
CA ALA A 179 12.96 4.55 12.82
C ALA A 179 11.53 4.33 13.34
N CYS A 180 10.51 4.81 12.62
CA CYS A 180 9.11 4.56 12.98
C CYS A 180 8.75 3.09 12.98
N ILE A 181 9.13 2.33 11.95
CA ILE A 181 8.81 0.90 11.86
C ILE A 181 9.49 0.15 13.01
N GLU A 182 10.78 0.38 13.23
CA GLU A 182 11.55 -0.30 14.27
C GLU A 182 11.10 0.03 15.70
N ALA A 183 10.58 1.22 15.94
CA ALA A 183 10.10 1.63 17.26
C ALA A 183 8.66 1.17 17.53
N LEU A 184 7.83 1.04 16.50
CA LEU A 184 6.37 0.95 16.64
C LEU A 184 5.78 -0.40 16.21
N GLU A 185 6.53 -1.30 15.59
CA GLU A 185 5.98 -2.58 15.09
C GLU A 185 5.40 -3.49 16.17
N GLU A 186 5.92 -3.42 17.39
CA GLU A 186 5.43 -4.18 18.55
C GLU A 186 4.46 -3.36 19.42
N GLN A 187 4.22 -2.09 19.08
CA GLN A 187 3.40 -1.20 19.90
C GLN A 187 1.90 -1.36 19.58
N PRO A 188 1.01 -1.28 20.59
CA PRO A 188 -0.43 -1.27 20.36
C PRO A 188 -0.88 -0.09 19.51
N SER A 189 -1.96 -0.26 18.72
CA SER A 189 -2.52 0.80 17.86
C SER A 189 -2.75 2.13 18.58
N GLY A 190 -3.24 2.10 19.82
CA GLY A 190 -3.48 3.33 20.61
C GLY A 190 -2.19 4.08 21.01
N VAL A 191 -1.06 3.39 21.13
CA VAL A 191 0.26 4.04 21.31
C VAL A 191 0.71 4.66 19.99
N ILE A 192 0.65 3.90 18.89
CA ILE A 192 0.99 4.38 17.53
C ILE A 192 0.22 5.66 17.18
N GLU A 193 -1.09 5.67 17.45
CA GLU A 193 -1.99 6.78 17.16
C GLU A 193 -1.70 8.05 17.99
N ARG A 194 -1.10 7.91 19.18
CA ARG A 194 -0.67 9.05 20.02
C ARG A 194 0.74 9.53 19.67
N VAL A 195 1.65 8.61 19.39
CA VAL A 195 3.07 8.92 19.10
C VAL A 195 3.23 9.62 17.76
N LEU A 196 2.64 9.06 16.68
CA LEU A 196 2.94 9.54 15.33
C LEU A 196 2.48 10.98 15.02
N PRO A 197 1.36 11.50 15.54
CA PRO A 197 1.04 12.93 15.42
C PRO A 197 2.09 13.83 16.10
N ARG A 198 2.57 13.45 17.29
CA ARG A 198 3.58 14.20 18.04
C ARG A 198 4.94 14.16 17.34
N PHE A 199 5.33 12.98 16.86
CA PHE A 199 6.54 12.82 16.07
C PHE A 199 6.49 13.64 14.78
N HIS A 200 5.35 13.63 14.07
CA HIS A 200 5.17 14.48 12.89
C HIS A 200 5.25 15.98 13.22
N ALA A 201 4.70 16.41 14.36
CA ALA A 201 4.85 17.79 14.83
C ALA A 201 6.31 18.13 15.16
N TYR A 202 7.03 17.23 15.84
CA TYR A 202 8.46 17.39 16.08
C TYR A 202 9.26 17.53 14.77
N LEU A 203 8.98 16.69 13.77
CA LEU A 203 9.67 16.76 12.48
C LEU A 203 9.45 18.09 11.73
N SER A 204 8.42 18.86 12.08
CA SER A 204 8.22 20.20 11.51
C SER A 204 9.12 21.28 12.12
N THR A 205 9.82 20.98 13.22
CA THR A 205 10.71 21.92 13.92
C THR A 205 12.19 21.66 13.66
N VAL A 206 12.52 20.57 12.96
CA VAL A 206 13.90 20.16 12.66
C VAL A 206 14.09 19.97 11.16
N ALA A 207 15.31 20.18 10.68
CA ALA A 207 15.69 19.82 9.31
C ALA A 207 15.80 18.29 9.21
N LEU A 208 14.88 17.66 8.49
CA LEU A 208 14.76 16.20 8.41
C LEU A 208 16.02 15.55 7.82
N GLU A 209 16.60 16.17 6.80
CA GLU A 209 17.83 15.73 6.13
C GLU A 209 19.07 15.80 7.05
N GLY A 210 18.99 16.56 8.14
CA GLY A 210 20.03 16.62 9.17
C GLY A 210 19.89 15.56 10.25
N GLN A 211 18.82 14.77 10.25
CA GLN A 211 18.54 13.77 11.28
C GLN A 211 18.96 12.37 10.81
N THR A 212 19.71 11.69 11.67
CA THR A 212 20.02 10.25 11.50
C THR A 212 18.87 9.38 12.02
N GLN A 213 18.79 8.14 11.54
CA GLN A 213 17.81 7.16 12.04
C GLN A 213 17.90 6.98 13.56
N ALA A 214 19.12 6.95 14.12
CA ALA A 214 19.34 6.78 15.56
C ALA A 214 18.79 7.97 16.39
N GLN A 215 18.98 9.20 15.92
CA GLN A 215 18.40 10.39 16.58
C GLN A 215 16.88 10.38 16.54
N LEU A 216 16.31 10.05 15.38
CA LEU A 216 14.86 9.92 15.21
C LEU A 216 14.29 8.80 16.08
N ARG A 217 15.01 7.69 16.21
CA ARG A 217 14.66 6.57 17.08
C ARG A 217 14.61 6.99 18.55
N ALA A 218 15.64 7.68 19.03
CA ALA A 218 15.65 8.19 20.41
C ALA A 218 14.45 9.11 20.70
N THR A 219 14.10 10.01 19.76
CA THR A 219 12.89 10.84 19.92
C THR A 219 11.60 10.02 19.93
N LEU A 220 11.51 8.96 19.14
CA LEU A 220 10.35 8.07 19.15
C LEU A 220 10.22 7.31 20.47
N ASP A 221 11.34 6.82 21.02
CA ASP A 221 11.35 6.12 22.31
C ASP A 221 10.84 7.04 23.44
N ASP A 222 11.31 8.30 23.51
CA ASP A 222 10.82 9.30 24.46
C ASP A 222 9.29 9.55 24.32
N LEU A 223 8.79 9.58 23.09
CA LEU A 223 7.36 9.78 22.81
C LEU A 223 6.51 8.54 23.15
N ILE A 224 7.07 7.34 23.00
CA ILE A 224 6.43 6.08 23.36
C ILE A 224 6.27 6.01 24.88
N ASP A 225 7.32 6.32 25.64
CA ASP A 225 7.28 6.37 27.11
C ASP A 225 6.21 7.34 27.60
N LEU A 226 6.17 8.55 27.03
CA LEU A 226 5.12 9.53 27.34
C LEU A 226 3.71 9.01 27.02
N ALA A 227 3.52 8.31 25.91
CA ALA A 227 2.21 7.77 25.52
C ALA A 227 1.74 6.65 26.47
N TRP A 228 2.66 5.86 27.02
CA TRP A 228 2.36 4.84 28.03
C TRP A 228 1.96 5.48 29.36
N ASP A 229 2.69 6.50 29.82
CA ASP A 229 2.36 7.24 31.05
C ASP A 229 0.96 7.86 31.01
N GLU A 230 0.55 8.36 29.85
CA GLU A 230 -0.79 8.91 29.63
C GLU A 230 -1.90 7.84 29.63
N GLN A 231 -1.56 6.57 29.38
CA GLN A 231 -2.56 5.47 29.35
C GLN A 231 -2.90 4.94 30.75
N VAL A 232 -1.98 5.11 31.71
CA VAL A 232 -2.12 4.63 33.09
C VAL A 232 -2.90 5.64 33.97
N ARG A 233 -3.12 6.86 33.49
CA ARG A 233 -3.91 7.91 34.16
C ARG A 233 -5.35 7.95 33.69
#